data_AF-A0A927ZPJ4-F1
#
_entry.id   AF-A0A927ZPJ4-F1
#
_cell.length_a   1.000
_cell.length_b   1.000
_cell.length_c   1.000
_cell.angle_alpha   90.00
_cell.angle_beta   90.00
_cell.angle_gamma   90.00
#
_symmetry.space_group_name_H-M   'P 1'
#
loop_
_entity.id
_entity.type
_entity.pdbx_description
1 polymer ?
#
loop_
_entity_poly.entity_id
_entity_poly.type
_entity_poly.pdbx_seq_one_letter_code
_entity_poly.pdbx_strand_id
1 'polypeptide(L)'
;MRRVKSNFIVILLIISSLLISACGIRGNSDFNYMQERNIMKVTIQSTRDKSYKFTVTDKDVINDIYSILSSASVVEEKSTLDPDYTLEIYESPTEFKTFNYVAGLDKKDGANLYNDDNKYIVSKRLDNDIIKNFANIRKPIDFEYVYYTSILSCIDKYVSSNKDAGNVGVNISNDNMAARFQISTEIEEFKKKVNKLKSVTFM
;
A
#
# COMPACT_ATOMS: atom_id res chain seq x y z
N MET A 1 -54.23 -14.95 -25.28
CA MET A 1 -53.41 -14.89 -24.04
C MET A 1 -51.89 -15.01 -24.24
N ARG A 2 -51.37 -15.69 -25.27
CA ARG A 2 -49.92 -15.89 -25.48
C ARG A 2 -49.14 -14.60 -25.86
N ARG A 3 -49.72 -13.73 -26.69
CA ARG A 3 -49.12 -12.43 -27.10
C ARG A 3 -48.99 -11.42 -25.96
N VAL A 4 -49.96 -11.39 -25.04
CA VAL A 4 -49.93 -10.49 -23.86
C VAL A 4 -48.81 -10.88 -22.90
N LYS A 5 -48.58 -12.19 -22.69
CA LYS A 5 -47.46 -12.70 -21.87
C LYS A 5 -46.10 -12.39 -22.50
N SER A 6 -45.99 -12.48 -23.83
CA SER A 6 -44.75 -12.13 -24.57
C SER A 6 -44.40 -10.65 -24.44
N ASN A 7 -45.38 -9.76 -24.58
CA ASN A 7 -45.15 -8.32 -24.46
C ASN A 7 -44.78 -7.90 -23.02
N PHE A 8 -45.32 -8.60 -22.02
CA PHE A 8 -44.97 -8.38 -20.61
C PHE A 8 -43.50 -8.73 -20.32
N ILE A 9 -42.99 -9.82 -20.91
CA ILE A 9 -41.59 -10.24 -20.76
C ILE A 9 -40.64 -9.23 -21.40
N VAL A 10 -41.00 -8.69 -22.57
CA VAL A 10 -40.19 -7.67 -23.26
C VAL A 10 -40.15 -6.36 -22.46
N ILE A 11 -41.29 -5.94 -21.88
CA ILE A 11 -41.34 -4.75 -21.01
C ILE A 11 -40.50 -4.96 -19.75
N LEU A 12 -40.55 -6.14 -19.13
CA LEU A 12 -39.75 -6.48 -17.96
C LEU A 12 -38.23 -6.46 -18.26
N LEU A 13 -37.82 -6.95 -19.44
CA LEU A 13 -36.43 -6.91 -19.90
C LEU A 13 -35.94 -5.49 -20.17
N ILE A 14 -36.78 -4.62 -20.73
CA ILE A 14 -36.44 -3.20 -20.95
C ILE A 14 -36.30 -2.46 -19.61
N ILE A 15 -37.21 -2.69 -18.65
CA ILE A 15 -37.12 -2.12 -17.30
C ILE A 15 -35.87 -2.64 -16.58
N SER A 16 -35.56 -3.93 -16.70
CA SER A 16 -34.32 -4.52 -16.17
C SER A 16 -33.07 -3.88 -16.79
N SER A 17 -33.06 -3.61 -18.10
CA SER A 17 -31.93 -2.95 -18.75
C SER A 17 -31.73 -1.50 -18.29
N LEU A 18 -32.81 -0.78 -17.97
CA LEU A 18 -32.75 0.59 -17.43
C LEU A 18 -32.26 0.63 -15.97
N LEU A 19 -32.52 -0.42 -15.19
CA LEU A 19 -32.01 -0.54 -13.82
C LEU A 19 -30.51 -0.89 -13.74
N ILE A 20 -29.96 -1.50 -14.80
CA ILE A 20 -28.53 -1.87 -14.85
C ILE A 20 -27.65 -0.67 -15.24
N SER A 21 -28.20 0.33 -15.95
CA SER A 21 -27.48 1.55 -16.36
C SER A 21 -27.11 2.48 -15.19
N ALA A 22 -27.65 2.25 -13.99
CA ALA A 22 -27.36 3.04 -12.79
C ALA A 22 -26.25 2.44 -11.90
N CYS A 23 -25.67 1.31 -12.31
CA CYS A 23 -24.43 0.80 -11.71
C CYS A 23 -23.23 1.52 -12.36
N GLY A 24 -23.23 2.85 -12.30
CA GLY A 24 -22.02 3.62 -12.54
C GLY A 24 -21.01 3.21 -11.48
N ILE A 25 -19.76 2.96 -11.89
CA ILE A 25 -18.62 2.77 -10.98
C ILE A 25 -18.62 3.97 -10.02
N ARG A 26 -19.21 3.81 -8.82
CA ARG A 26 -19.21 4.86 -7.81
C ARG A 26 -17.81 4.85 -7.23
N GLY A 27 -16.98 5.77 -7.71
CA GLY A 27 -15.73 6.09 -7.04
C GLY A 27 -15.99 6.46 -5.58
N ASN A 28 -14.97 6.31 -4.76
CA ASN A 28 -15.00 6.72 -3.37
C ASN A 28 -15.05 8.25 -3.28
N SER A 29 -16.16 8.78 -2.78
CA SER A 29 -16.39 10.21 -2.58
C SER A 29 -15.64 10.80 -1.40
N ASP A 30 -15.08 9.99 -0.50
CA ASP A 30 -14.41 10.44 0.72
C ASP A 30 -13.19 11.32 0.43
N PHE A 31 -12.65 11.24 -0.79
CA PHE A 31 -11.51 12.01 -1.28
C PHE A 31 -11.89 13.19 -2.18
N ASN A 32 -13.19 13.42 -2.46
CA ASN A 32 -13.64 14.52 -3.32
C ASN A 32 -13.23 15.90 -2.80
N TYR A 33 -13.11 16.04 -1.47
CA TYR A 33 -12.62 17.27 -0.83
C TYR A 33 -11.26 17.71 -1.40
N MET A 34 -10.43 16.79 -1.90
CA MET A 34 -9.15 17.14 -2.48
C MET A 34 -9.28 18.07 -3.70
N GLN A 35 -10.30 17.83 -4.53
CA GLN A 35 -10.61 18.67 -5.69
C GLN A 35 -11.36 19.92 -5.24
N GLU A 36 -12.38 19.76 -4.39
CA GLU A 36 -13.27 20.85 -3.96
C GLU A 36 -12.52 21.95 -3.20
N ARG A 37 -11.50 21.58 -2.42
CA ARG A 37 -10.76 22.49 -1.53
C ARG A 37 -9.37 22.85 -2.04
N ASN A 38 -8.97 22.34 -3.22
CA ASN A 38 -7.70 22.62 -3.87
C ASN A 38 -6.49 22.39 -2.94
N ILE A 39 -6.16 21.12 -2.69
CA ILE A 39 -5.05 20.68 -1.81
C ILE A 39 -3.76 21.44 -2.10
N MET A 40 -3.14 21.94 -1.03
CA MET A 40 -1.88 22.69 -1.09
C MET A 40 -0.69 21.78 -1.35
N LYS A 41 -0.63 20.65 -0.63
CA LYS A 41 0.44 19.64 -0.77
C LYS A 41 0.01 18.29 -0.22
N VAL A 42 0.66 17.24 -0.69
CA VAL A 42 0.62 15.91 -0.08
C VAL A 42 2.02 15.57 0.41
N THR A 43 2.15 15.06 1.63
CA THR A 43 3.40 14.49 2.11
C THR A 43 3.31 12.98 2.21
N ILE A 44 4.42 12.30 1.90
CA ILE A 44 4.58 10.86 2.06
C ILE A 44 5.87 10.67 2.84
N GLN A 45 5.77 10.21 4.08
CA GLN A 45 6.90 10.12 5.00
C GLN A 45 7.09 8.68 5.46
N SER A 46 8.32 8.16 5.42
CA SER A 46 8.58 6.82 5.97
C SER A 46 8.35 6.81 7.48
N THR A 47 7.70 5.75 7.96
CA THR A 47 7.53 5.47 9.39
C THR A 47 8.82 4.97 10.03
N ARG A 48 9.71 4.37 9.23
CA ARG A 48 11.00 3.79 9.64
C ARG A 48 12.12 4.82 9.68
N ASP A 49 12.14 5.76 8.73
CA ASP A 49 13.07 6.89 8.71
C ASP A 49 12.31 8.21 8.50
N LYS A 50 12.07 8.95 9.58
CA LYS A 50 11.35 10.22 9.52
C LYS A 50 12.05 11.30 8.69
N SER A 51 13.36 11.19 8.44
CA SER A 51 14.07 12.11 7.54
C SER A 51 13.75 11.83 6.07
N TYR A 52 13.23 10.63 5.77
CA TYR A 52 12.81 10.22 4.45
C TYR A 52 11.36 10.64 4.18
N LYS A 53 11.21 11.88 3.71
CA LYS A 53 9.93 12.53 3.42
C LYS A 53 9.90 13.11 2.02
N PHE A 54 8.82 12.83 1.31
CA PHE A 54 8.48 13.45 0.03
C PHE A 54 7.38 14.48 0.23
N THR A 55 7.51 15.63 -0.42
CA THR A 55 6.48 16.66 -0.44
C THR A 55 6.09 16.91 -1.89
N VAL A 56 4.82 16.70 -2.20
CA VAL A 56 4.23 16.88 -3.52
C VAL A 56 3.42 18.17 -3.50
N THR A 57 3.86 19.16 -4.27
CA THR A 57 3.15 20.43 -4.51
C THR A 57 2.72 20.59 -5.97
N ASP A 58 3.20 19.71 -6.85
CA ASP A 58 2.81 19.69 -8.25
C ASP A 58 1.34 19.27 -8.38
N LYS A 59 0.54 20.09 -9.06
CA LYS A 59 -0.92 19.88 -9.15
C LYS A 59 -1.28 18.65 -9.95
N ASP A 60 -0.53 18.32 -10.99
CA ASP A 60 -0.84 17.16 -11.83
C ASP A 60 -0.58 15.87 -11.04
N VAL A 61 0.52 15.82 -10.28
CA VAL A 61 0.81 14.69 -9.38
C VAL A 61 -0.22 14.59 -8.25
N ILE A 62 -0.66 15.72 -7.68
CA ILE A 62 -1.75 15.72 -6.67
C ILE A 62 -3.05 15.19 -7.28
N ASN A 63 -3.36 15.53 -8.52
CA ASN A 63 -4.53 15.02 -9.25
C ASN A 63 -4.43 13.51 -9.50
N ASP A 64 -3.24 12.99 -9.82
CA ASP A 64 -3.00 11.56 -9.95
C ASP A 64 -3.20 10.83 -8.61
N ILE A 65 -2.69 11.39 -7.51
CA ILE A 65 -2.93 10.87 -6.16
C ILE A 65 -4.44 10.85 -5.88
N TYR A 66 -5.15 11.95 -6.13
CA TYR A 66 -6.61 12.00 -5.98
C TYR A 66 -7.31 10.90 -6.78
N SER A 67 -6.98 10.74 -8.07
CA SER A 67 -7.58 9.72 -8.94
C SER A 67 -7.38 8.30 -8.38
N ILE A 68 -6.20 8.02 -7.81
CA ILE A 68 -5.91 6.75 -7.17
C ILE A 68 -6.76 6.59 -5.90
N LEU A 69 -6.83 7.59 -5.03
CA LEU A 69 -7.57 7.55 -3.77
C LEU A 69 -9.09 7.50 -3.97
N SER A 70 -9.63 8.24 -4.93
CA SER A 70 -11.06 8.23 -5.28
C SER A 70 -11.48 6.91 -5.95
N SER A 71 -10.55 6.03 -6.31
CA SER A 71 -10.84 4.68 -6.80
C SER A 71 -10.79 3.61 -5.70
N ALA A 72 -10.40 4.00 -4.47
CA ALA A 72 -10.17 3.07 -3.39
C ALA A 72 -11.46 2.41 -2.89
N SER A 73 -11.39 1.14 -2.49
CA SER A 73 -12.54 0.42 -1.93
C SER A 73 -12.56 0.54 -0.41
N VAL A 74 -13.70 0.86 0.18
CA VAL A 74 -13.89 0.90 1.64
C VAL A 74 -14.02 -0.52 2.18
N VAL A 75 -13.35 -0.83 3.29
CA VAL A 75 -13.40 -2.14 3.95
C VAL A 75 -13.43 -2.01 5.48
N GLU A 76 -13.84 -3.05 6.17
CA GLU A 76 -13.99 -3.05 7.63
C GLU A 76 -12.66 -3.24 8.38
N GLU A 77 -11.73 -3.98 7.78
CA GLU A 77 -10.48 -4.39 8.43
C GLU A 77 -9.26 -3.85 7.70
N LYS A 78 -8.27 -3.42 8.50
CA LYS A 78 -6.96 -3.00 8.00
C LYS A 78 -5.97 -4.15 8.00
N SER A 79 -4.88 -3.99 7.26
CA SER A 79 -3.75 -4.91 7.34
C SER A 79 -3.24 -5.06 8.77
N THR A 80 -2.76 -6.25 9.09
CA THR A 80 -2.02 -6.55 10.33
C THR A 80 -0.55 -6.11 10.24
N LEU A 81 -0.07 -5.74 9.05
CA LEU A 81 1.27 -5.23 8.85
C LEU A 81 1.43 -3.82 9.42
N ASP A 82 2.65 -3.52 9.86
CA ASP A 82 3.01 -2.16 10.24
C ASP A 82 2.97 -1.24 9.01
N PRO A 83 2.56 0.03 9.17
CA PRO A 83 2.57 0.99 8.08
C PRO A 83 4.00 1.35 7.69
N ASP A 84 4.21 1.50 6.38
CA ASP A 84 5.50 1.89 5.78
C ASP A 84 5.63 3.40 5.64
N TYR A 85 4.50 4.05 5.38
CA TYR A 85 4.43 5.50 5.19
C TYR A 85 3.27 6.11 5.96
N THR A 86 3.46 7.37 6.34
CA THR A 86 2.40 8.29 6.73
C THR A 86 2.15 9.24 5.57
N LEU A 87 0.90 9.29 5.12
CA LEU A 87 0.40 10.24 4.13
C LEU A 87 -0.30 11.39 4.86
N GLU A 88 0.09 12.63 4.59
CA GLU A 88 -0.63 13.81 5.06
C GLU A 88 -1.11 14.63 3.87
N ILE A 89 -2.42 14.88 3.79
CA ILE A 89 -3.05 15.66 2.73
C ILE A 89 -3.41 17.03 3.30
N TYR A 90 -2.70 18.07 2.91
CA TYR A 90 -2.82 19.41 3.47
C TYR A 90 -3.80 20.28 2.68
N GLU A 91 -4.85 20.72 3.36
CA GLU A 91 -5.80 21.71 2.85
C GLU A 91 -5.27 23.14 3.09
N SER A 92 -4.53 23.32 4.19
CA SER A 92 -3.84 24.57 4.54
C SER A 92 -2.54 24.27 5.32
N PRO A 93 -1.74 25.28 5.73
CA PRO A 93 -0.54 25.04 6.55
C PRO A 93 -0.80 24.32 7.87
N THR A 94 -2.01 24.39 8.42
CA THR A 94 -2.37 23.83 9.73
C THR A 94 -3.49 22.79 9.68
N GLU A 95 -4.18 22.67 8.54
CA GLU A 95 -5.27 21.71 8.36
C GLU A 95 -4.84 20.63 7.37
N PHE A 96 -4.78 19.39 7.87
CA PHE A 96 -4.42 18.22 7.07
C PHE A 96 -5.08 16.96 7.60
N LYS A 97 -5.28 15.99 6.71
CA LYS A 97 -5.72 14.63 7.06
C LYS A 97 -4.55 13.68 7.00
N THR A 98 -4.44 12.80 7.99
CA THR A 98 -3.36 11.83 8.10
C THR A 98 -3.86 10.41 7.87
N PHE A 99 -3.10 9.64 7.11
CA PHE A 99 -3.33 8.23 6.85
C PHE A 99 -2.04 7.44 6.99
N ASN A 100 -2.14 6.25 7.56
CA ASN A 100 -1.14 5.22 7.50
C ASN A 100 -1.26 4.46 6.19
N TYR A 101 -0.12 4.07 5.60
CA TYR A 101 -0.06 3.37 4.33
C TYR A 101 0.91 2.18 4.36
N VAL A 102 0.47 1.03 3.88
CA VAL A 102 1.27 -0.22 3.74
C VAL A 102 1.55 -0.45 2.26
N ALA A 103 2.81 -0.39 1.87
CA ALA A 103 3.22 -0.51 0.47
C ALA A 103 3.32 -1.98 0.04
N GLY A 104 3.04 -2.25 -1.24
CA GLY A 104 3.18 -3.59 -1.82
C GLY A 104 2.11 -4.60 -1.42
N LEU A 105 1.16 -4.23 -0.54
CA LEU A 105 0.12 -5.13 -0.04
C LEU A 105 -0.78 -5.68 -1.17
N ASP A 106 -1.18 -6.95 -1.07
CA ASP A 106 -2.23 -7.51 -1.93
C ASP A 106 -3.60 -6.98 -1.46
N LYS A 107 -4.52 -6.75 -2.40
CA LYS A 107 -5.87 -6.25 -2.12
C LYS A 107 -6.65 -7.17 -1.17
N LYS A 108 -6.32 -8.45 -1.12
CA LYS A 108 -6.99 -9.44 -0.25
C LYS A 108 -6.55 -9.38 1.22
N ASP A 109 -5.44 -8.69 1.52
CA ASP A 109 -4.82 -8.70 2.85
C ASP A 109 -5.29 -7.53 3.75
N GLY A 110 -6.45 -6.95 3.44
CA GLY A 110 -7.08 -5.84 4.17
C GLY A 110 -6.73 -4.45 3.63
N ALA A 111 -7.22 -3.39 4.31
CA ALA A 111 -6.91 -2.02 3.93
C ALA A 111 -5.40 -1.73 4.02
N ASN A 112 -4.86 -1.14 2.94
CA ASN A 112 -3.49 -0.65 2.89
C ASN A 112 -3.39 0.85 3.08
N LEU A 113 -4.48 1.60 3.11
CA LEU A 113 -4.54 3.01 3.51
C LEU A 113 -5.60 3.17 4.60
N TYR A 114 -5.24 3.71 5.76
CA TYR A 114 -6.20 3.82 6.86
C TYR A 114 -5.85 4.92 7.86
N ASN A 115 -6.85 5.38 8.60
CA ASN A 115 -6.70 6.09 9.85
C ASN A 115 -7.62 5.45 10.90
N ASP A 116 -7.86 6.12 12.02
CA ASP A 116 -8.66 5.54 13.12
C ASP A 116 -10.12 5.29 12.68
N ASP A 117 -10.64 6.13 11.79
CA ASP A 117 -12.05 6.11 11.38
C ASP A 117 -12.28 5.39 10.03
N ASN A 118 -11.29 5.43 9.14
CA ASN A 118 -11.47 5.05 7.74
C ASN A 118 -10.41 4.05 7.27
N LYS A 119 -10.82 3.12 6.41
CA LYS A 119 -9.98 2.00 5.94
C LYS A 119 -10.27 1.73 4.47
N TYR A 120 -9.22 1.77 3.66
CA TYR A 120 -9.31 1.72 2.21
C TYR A 120 -8.31 0.74 1.61
N ILE A 121 -8.75 0.03 0.57
CA ILE A 121 -7.88 -0.67 -0.37
C ILE A 121 -7.58 0.28 -1.54
N VAL A 122 -6.35 0.78 -1.57
CA VAL A 122 -5.78 1.61 -2.62
C VAL A 122 -4.98 0.75 -3.60
N SER A 123 -5.04 1.08 -4.88
CA SER A 123 -4.31 0.34 -5.91
C SER A 123 -2.78 0.51 -5.80
N LYS A 124 -2.03 -0.47 -6.32
CA LYS A 124 -0.55 -0.44 -6.43
C LYS A 124 -0.01 0.71 -7.32
N ARG A 125 -0.89 1.49 -7.96
CA ARG A 125 -0.48 2.72 -8.67
C ARG A 125 0.09 3.75 -7.72
N LEU A 126 -0.36 3.82 -6.47
CA LEU A 126 0.25 4.71 -5.48
C LEU A 126 1.72 4.32 -5.24
N ASP A 127 2.01 3.02 -5.13
CA ASP A 127 3.39 2.52 -5.06
C ASP A 127 4.18 2.83 -6.33
N ASN A 128 3.65 2.45 -7.50
CA ASN A 128 4.41 2.43 -8.75
C ASN A 128 4.55 3.78 -9.42
N ASP A 129 3.47 4.55 -9.44
CA ASP A 129 3.37 5.79 -10.23
C ASP A 129 3.76 7.01 -9.38
N ILE A 130 3.61 6.92 -8.06
CA ILE A 130 3.90 8.03 -7.14
C ILE A 130 5.14 7.71 -6.30
N ILE A 131 5.04 6.76 -5.36
CA ILE A 131 6.08 6.53 -4.34
C ILE A 131 7.41 6.15 -4.98
N LYS A 132 7.43 5.19 -5.92
CA LYS A 132 8.65 4.79 -6.63
C LYS A 132 9.29 5.95 -7.37
N ASN A 133 8.51 6.80 -8.05
CA ASN A 133 9.08 7.95 -8.77
C ASN A 133 9.80 8.93 -7.83
N PHE A 134 9.27 9.14 -6.62
CA PHE A 134 9.94 9.96 -5.62
C PHE A 134 11.10 9.24 -4.90
N ALA A 135 10.98 7.93 -4.68
CA ALA A 135 11.99 7.12 -4.01
C ALA A 135 13.18 6.75 -4.91
N ASN A 136 12.98 6.64 -6.23
CA ASN A 136 13.98 6.14 -7.19
C ASN A 136 15.21 7.03 -7.32
N ILE A 137 15.14 8.31 -6.93
CA ILE A 137 16.33 9.17 -6.89
C ILE A 137 17.30 8.70 -5.76
N ARG A 138 16.80 7.93 -4.79
CA ARG A 138 17.54 7.59 -3.55
C ARG A 138 17.59 6.10 -3.21
N LYS A 139 16.67 5.25 -3.69
CA LYS A 139 16.66 3.79 -3.43
C LYS A 139 17.60 3.06 -4.40
N PRO A 140 18.51 2.18 -3.92
CA PRO A 140 19.29 1.31 -4.82
C PRO A 140 18.37 0.44 -5.68
N ILE A 141 18.69 0.31 -6.98
CA ILE A 141 17.86 -0.36 -7.99
C ILE A 141 17.45 -1.77 -7.56
N ASP A 142 18.41 -2.56 -7.09
CA ASP A 142 18.19 -3.96 -6.68
C ASP A 142 18.19 -4.12 -5.15
N PHE A 143 17.76 -3.10 -4.41
CA PHE A 143 17.84 -3.09 -2.95
C PHE A 143 17.25 -4.35 -2.32
N GLU A 144 16.01 -4.71 -2.66
CA GLU A 144 15.33 -5.86 -2.08
C GLU A 144 16.13 -7.15 -2.31
N TYR A 145 16.51 -7.39 -3.57
CA TYR A 145 17.27 -8.57 -3.94
C TYR A 145 18.63 -8.61 -3.22
N VAL A 146 19.42 -7.54 -3.32
CA VAL A 146 20.78 -7.48 -2.77
C VAL A 146 20.74 -7.56 -1.24
N TYR A 147 19.90 -6.76 -0.59
CA TYR A 147 19.86 -6.66 0.86
C TYR A 147 19.45 -7.98 1.51
N TYR A 148 18.26 -8.49 1.17
CA TYR A 148 17.73 -9.68 1.82
C TYR A 148 18.46 -10.95 1.40
N THR A 149 18.85 -11.08 0.11
CA THR A 149 19.58 -12.28 -0.35
C THR A 149 20.97 -12.35 0.26
N SER A 150 21.69 -11.22 0.38
CA SER A 150 23.02 -11.23 1.00
C SER A 150 22.98 -11.69 2.45
N ILE A 151 21.96 -11.25 3.21
CA ILE A 151 21.77 -11.69 4.60
C ILE A 151 21.47 -13.19 4.64
N LEU A 152 20.53 -13.68 3.82
CA LEU A 152 20.20 -15.12 3.76
C LEU A 152 21.42 -15.96 3.39
N SER A 153 22.19 -15.56 2.38
CA SER A 153 23.40 -16.27 1.97
C SER A 153 24.48 -16.28 3.05
N CYS A 154 24.63 -15.19 3.79
CA CYS A 154 25.56 -15.11 4.92
C CYS A 154 25.16 -16.10 6.04
N ILE A 155 23.88 -16.09 6.41
CA ILE A 155 23.33 -17.00 7.42
C ILE A 155 23.51 -18.46 7.00
N ASP A 156 23.10 -18.79 5.77
CA ASP A 156 23.17 -20.16 5.24
C ASP A 156 24.61 -20.67 5.21
N LYS A 157 25.56 -19.84 4.75
CA LYS A 157 26.99 -20.16 4.78
C LYS A 157 27.50 -20.36 6.21
N TYR A 158 27.10 -19.51 7.14
CA TYR A 158 27.51 -19.61 8.54
C TYR A 158 26.99 -20.89 9.19
N VAL A 159 25.69 -21.18 9.08
CA VAL A 159 25.06 -22.37 9.67
C VAL A 159 25.59 -23.66 9.03
N SER A 160 25.78 -23.67 7.71
CA SER A 160 26.34 -24.83 7.00
C SER A 160 27.78 -25.14 7.40
N SER A 161 28.57 -24.10 7.71
CA SER A 161 29.98 -24.25 8.11
C SER A 161 30.15 -24.54 9.61
N ASN A 162 29.14 -24.23 10.43
CA ASN A 162 29.21 -24.33 11.89
C ASN A 162 28.02 -25.14 12.43
N LYS A 163 28.12 -26.47 12.30
CA LYS A 163 27.03 -27.39 12.69
C LYS A 163 26.66 -27.34 14.18
N ASP A 164 27.55 -26.81 15.02
CA ASP A 164 27.36 -26.66 16.47
C ASP A 164 26.99 -25.22 16.90
N ALA A 165 26.70 -24.32 15.95
CA ALA A 165 26.47 -22.89 16.22
C ALA A 165 25.25 -22.55 17.10
N GLY A 166 24.48 -23.54 17.55
CA GLY A 166 23.26 -23.32 18.32
C GLY A 166 22.19 -22.59 17.50
N ASN A 167 21.41 -21.72 18.16
CA ASN A 167 20.37 -20.93 17.52
C ASN A 167 20.92 -19.57 17.07
N VAL A 168 20.65 -19.20 15.82
CA VAL A 168 21.06 -17.91 15.25
C VAL A 168 19.87 -16.95 15.23
N GLY A 169 20.03 -15.80 15.88
CA GLY A 169 19.07 -14.70 15.83
C GLY A 169 19.39 -13.71 14.70
N VAL A 170 18.39 -13.30 13.93
CA VAL A 170 18.54 -12.30 12.86
C VAL A 170 17.69 -11.09 13.20
N ASN A 171 18.32 -9.93 13.31
CA ASN A 171 17.65 -8.67 13.58
C ASN A 171 18.15 -7.59 12.60
N ILE A 172 17.23 -7.01 11.82
CA ILE A 172 17.50 -5.93 10.86
C ILE A 172 16.91 -4.57 11.28
N SER A 173 16.24 -4.50 12.44
CA SER A 173 15.53 -3.29 12.86
C SER A 173 16.46 -2.11 13.17
N ASN A 174 17.72 -2.39 13.48
CA ASN A 174 18.74 -1.38 13.76
C ASN A 174 19.53 -0.93 12.53
N ASP A 175 19.24 -1.46 11.34
CA ASP A 175 19.90 -1.06 10.10
C ASP A 175 19.29 0.24 9.54
N ASN A 176 19.51 1.34 10.26
CA ASN A 176 18.88 2.63 10.00
C ASN A 176 19.12 3.13 8.57
N MET A 177 20.27 2.82 7.95
CA MET A 177 20.57 3.24 6.59
C MET A 177 19.69 2.52 5.57
N ALA A 178 19.47 1.22 5.77
CA ALA A 178 18.65 0.38 4.91
C ALA A 178 17.14 0.54 5.21
N ALA A 179 16.78 0.81 6.48
CA ALA A 179 15.41 0.86 6.98
C ALA A 179 14.48 1.77 6.16
N ARG A 180 15.01 2.88 5.61
CA ARG A 180 14.26 3.83 4.77
C ARG A 180 13.76 3.23 3.44
N PHE A 181 14.34 2.10 3.00
CA PHE A 181 14.01 1.43 1.74
C PHE A 181 13.23 0.13 1.93
N GLN A 182 13.14 -0.34 3.17
CA GLN A 182 12.41 -1.55 3.54
C GLN A 182 10.93 -1.24 3.67
N ILE A 183 10.09 -2.14 3.16
CA ILE A 183 8.64 -2.10 3.37
C ILE A 183 8.16 -3.38 4.08
N SER A 184 7.04 -3.31 4.78
CA SER A 184 6.55 -4.35 5.68
C SER A 184 6.26 -5.66 4.97
N THR A 185 5.79 -5.60 3.73
CA THR A 185 5.56 -6.79 2.90
C THR A 185 6.86 -7.53 2.59
N GLU A 186 7.92 -6.81 2.20
CA GLU A 186 9.27 -7.37 1.96
C GLU A 186 9.87 -7.95 3.24
N ILE A 187 9.71 -7.27 4.39
CA ILE A 187 10.18 -7.76 5.70
C ILE A 187 9.49 -9.07 6.08
N GLU A 188 8.17 -9.17 5.90
CA GLU A 188 7.44 -10.41 6.21
C GLU A 188 7.82 -11.56 5.27
N GLU A 189 8.08 -11.29 3.99
CA GLU A 189 8.63 -12.29 3.09
C GLU A 189 10.03 -12.75 3.51
N PHE A 190 10.88 -11.81 3.89
CA PHE A 190 12.21 -12.11 4.41
C PHE A 190 12.14 -12.96 5.68
N LYS A 191 11.29 -12.60 6.63
CA LYS A 191 11.03 -13.37 7.86
C LYS A 191 10.60 -14.81 7.56
N LYS A 192 9.70 -15.00 6.59
CA LYS A 192 9.30 -16.34 6.12
C LYS A 192 10.47 -17.12 5.52
N LYS A 193 11.39 -16.48 4.81
CA LYS A 193 12.60 -17.12 4.25
C LYS A 193 13.59 -17.49 5.37
N VAL A 194 13.82 -16.60 6.33
CA VAL A 194 14.68 -16.84 7.50
C VAL A 194 14.18 -18.03 8.33
N ASN A 195 12.88 -18.07 8.63
CA ASN A 195 12.30 -19.13 9.45
C ASN A 195 12.27 -20.51 8.77
N LYS A 196 12.58 -20.61 7.47
CA LYS A 196 12.78 -21.89 6.78
C LYS A 196 14.19 -22.44 6.99
N LEU A 197 15.14 -21.61 7.42
CA LEU A 197 16.49 -22.05 7.75
C LEU A 197 16.50 -22.74 9.11
N LYS A 198 17.21 -23.87 9.20
CA LYS A 198 17.27 -24.66 10.43
C LYS A 198 18.01 -23.88 11.52
N SER A 199 17.44 -23.85 12.73
CA SER A 199 18.03 -23.19 13.91
C SER A 199 18.22 -21.67 13.74
N VAL A 200 17.46 -21.03 12.85
CA VAL A 200 17.49 -19.58 12.66
C VAL A 200 16.12 -18.99 12.99
N THR A 201 16.12 -17.89 13.73
CA THR A 201 14.91 -17.15 14.10
C THR A 201 15.08 -15.68 13.77
N PHE A 202 14.10 -15.10 13.07
CA PHE A 202 13.99 -13.66 12.93
C PHE A 202 13.46 -13.04 14.23
N MET A 203 14.18 -12.06 14.76
CA MET A 203 13.89 -11.38 16.03
C MET A 203 13.21 -10.04 15.82
#